data_AF-A0A506RBY0-F1
#
_entry.id   AF-A0A506RBY0-F1
#
_cell.length_a   1.000
_cell.length_b   1.000
_cell.length_c   1.000
_cell.angle_alpha   90.00
_cell.angle_beta   90.00
_cell.angle_gamma   90.00
#
_symmetry.space_group_name_H-M   'P 1'
#
loop_
_entity.id
_entity.type
_entity.pdbx_description
1 polymer ?
#
loop_
_entity_poly.entity_id
_entity_poly.type
_entity_poly.pdbx_seq_one_letter_code
_entity_poly.pdbx_strand_id
1 'polypeptide(L)'
;MRGFSFIELLIATALVALCGTGMITLQAHLGKMDEERVMRTHAWYLAQVKLDDLSQFQWLSSTGNPADDFISIATNTGGALPPGPFSHPLSSTVSIGFQRNWQAQDRYFVDTTGDGITDTWVKASQLSPGHSAHQLPVQAKQVIVTISWTDRDGSLRQVEAEGLVAPLLAVRAAAALTPYNTPIPVPFSGNALPGN
;
A
#
# COMPACT_ATOMS: atom_id res chain seq x y z
N MET A 1 -44.72 44.14 39.72
CA MET A 1 -43.72 43.10 39.43
C MET A 1 -44.50 41.80 39.26
N ARG A 2 -44.64 41.27 38.04
CA ARG A 2 -45.28 39.96 37.81
C ARG A 2 -44.22 38.89 38.09
N GLY A 3 -44.44 38.09 39.14
CA GLY A 3 -43.56 36.96 39.47
C GLY A 3 -43.71 35.85 38.43
N PHE A 4 -42.59 35.22 38.08
CA PHE A 4 -42.56 34.04 37.21
C PHE A 4 -43.50 32.95 37.76
N SER A 5 -44.33 32.36 36.89
CA SER A 5 -45.18 31.23 37.29
C SER A 5 -44.33 29.97 37.46
N PHE A 6 -44.66 29.12 38.44
CA PHE A 6 -43.92 27.88 38.73
C PHE A 6 -43.79 26.96 37.51
N ILE A 7 -44.80 26.95 36.63
CA ILE A 7 -44.79 26.15 35.40
C ILE A 7 -43.77 26.66 34.38
N GLU A 8 -43.54 27.97 34.35
CA GLU A 8 -42.64 28.63 33.40
C GLU A 8 -41.18 28.35 33.78
N LEU A 9 -40.89 28.33 35.08
CA LEU A 9 -39.61 27.87 35.61
C LEU A 9 -39.36 26.38 35.33
N LEU A 10 -40.38 25.52 35.46
CA LEU A 10 -40.27 24.10 35.12
C LEU A 10 -39.98 23.87 33.63
N ILE A 11 -40.67 24.58 32.74
CA ILE A 11 -40.42 24.48 31.31
C ILE A 11 -39.02 25.00 30.96
N ALA A 12 -38.62 26.14 31.53
CA ALA A 12 -37.29 26.71 31.30
C ALA A 12 -36.17 25.77 31.77
N THR A 13 -36.29 25.19 32.96
CA THR A 13 -35.30 24.24 33.49
C THR A 13 -35.27 22.93 32.70
N ALA A 14 -36.43 22.42 32.27
CA ALA A 14 -36.50 21.25 31.40
C ALA A 14 -35.82 21.49 30.04
N LEU A 15 -36.05 22.65 29.42
CA LEU A 15 -35.38 23.03 28.17
C LEU A 15 -33.86 23.11 28.35
N VAL A 16 -33.40 23.77 29.41
CA VAL A 16 -31.96 23.87 29.71
C VAL A 16 -31.34 22.48 29.94
N ALA A 17 -32.03 21.60 30.66
CA ALA A 17 -31.56 20.22 30.89
C ALA A 17 -31.47 19.40 29.60
N LEU A 18 -32.45 19.53 28.70
CA LEU A 18 -32.46 18.86 27.39
C LEU A 18 -31.35 19.40 26.48
N CYS A 19 -31.18 20.73 26.42
CA CYS A 19 -30.10 21.35 25.66
C CYS A 19 -28.71 20.95 26.18
N GLY A 20 -28.53 20.95 27.51
CA GLY A 20 -27.28 20.54 28.14
C GLY A 20 -26.94 19.08 27.83
N THR A 21 -27.92 18.18 27.96
CA THR A 21 -27.72 16.76 27.64
C THR A 21 -27.38 16.56 26.16
N GLY A 22 -28.09 17.23 25.26
CA GLY A 22 -27.82 17.16 23.82
C GLY A 22 -26.44 17.66 23.41
N MET A 23 -25.91 18.69 24.09
CA MET A 23 -24.57 19.18 23.82
C MET A 23 -23.49 18.19 24.27
N ILE A 24 -23.64 17.60 25.46
CA ILE A 24 -22.67 16.63 26.00
C ILE A 24 -22.62 15.37 25.12
N THR A 25 -23.76 14.86 24.68
CA THR A 25 -23.80 13.68 23.80
C THR A 25 -23.14 13.95 22.46
N LEU A 26 -23.35 15.14 21.89
CA LEU A 26 -22.69 15.54 20.64
C LEU A 26 -21.18 15.67 20.82
N GLN A 27 -20.71 16.33 21.89
CA GLN A 27 -19.28 16.46 22.16
C GLN A 27 -18.60 15.10 22.35
N ALA A 28 -19.25 14.18 23.07
CA ALA A 28 -18.75 12.82 23.22
C ALA A 28 -18.66 12.10 21.87
N HIS A 29 -19.67 12.25 21.01
CA HIS A 29 -19.69 11.64 19.69
C HIS A 29 -18.60 12.21 18.77
N LEU A 30 -18.43 13.53 18.73
CA LEU A 30 -17.40 14.19 17.94
C LEU A 30 -15.99 13.77 18.38
N GLY A 31 -15.75 13.69 19.70
CA GLY A 31 -14.48 13.23 20.22
C GLY A 31 -14.12 11.80 19.78
N LYS A 32 -15.11 10.91 19.71
CA LYS A 32 -14.90 9.54 19.17
C LYS A 32 -14.55 9.57 17.68
N MET A 33 -15.25 10.36 16.89
CA MET A 33 -15.00 10.46 15.45
C MET A 33 -13.61 11.03 15.14
N ASP A 34 -13.17 12.03 15.88
CA ASP A 34 -11.84 12.63 15.72
C ASP A 34 -10.74 11.61 16.04
N GLU A 35 -10.89 10.86 17.14
CA GLU A 35 -9.96 9.81 17.51
C GLU A 35 -9.89 8.72 16.45
N GLU A 36 -11.03 8.18 16.00
CA GLU A 36 -11.09 7.18 14.94
C GLU A 36 -10.38 7.63 13.67
N ARG A 37 -10.57 8.91 13.29
CA ARG A 37 -9.93 9.50 12.12
C ARG A 37 -8.42 9.60 12.28
N VAL A 38 -7.94 10.05 13.44
CA VAL A 38 -6.51 10.15 13.73
C VAL A 38 -5.87 8.76 13.68
N MET A 39 -6.44 7.77 14.36
CA MET A 39 -5.91 6.41 14.37
C MET A 39 -5.84 5.83 12.97
N ARG A 40 -6.90 5.98 12.18
CA ARG A 40 -6.95 5.52 10.79
C ARG A 40 -5.87 6.18 9.94
N THR A 41 -5.63 7.47 10.13
CA THR A 41 -4.60 8.21 9.38
C THR A 41 -3.21 7.70 9.71
N HIS A 42 -2.91 7.47 11.00
CA HIS A 42 -1.63 6.88 11.41
C HIS A 42 -1.49 5.43 10.93
N ALA A 43 -2.53 4.61 11.04
CA ALA A 43 -2.52 3.23 10.55
C ALA A 43 -2.23 3.17 9.04
N TRP A 44 -2.86 4.05 8.24
CA TRP A 44 -2.57 4.17 6.81
C TRP A 44 -1.12 4.58 6.56
N TYR A 45 -0.63 5.61 7.26
CA TYR A 45 0.78 6.02 7.16
C TYR A 45 1.74 4.86 7.48
N LEU A 46 1.48 4.11 8.55
CA LEU A 46 2.29 2.96 8.94
C LEU A 46 2.25 1.82 7.92
N ALA A 47 1.12 1.62 7.26
CA ALA A 47 1.00 0.66 6.17
C ALA A 47 1.85 1.08 4.97
N GLN A 48 1.82 2.37 4.62
CA GLN A 48 2.64 2.95 3.54
C GLN A 48 4.13 2.88 3.86
N VAL A 49 4.54 3.19 5.09
CA VAL A 49 5.93 3.04 5.54
C VAL A 49 6.40 1.59 5.40
N LYS A 50 5.55 0.60 5.69
CA LYS A 50 5.93 -0.81 5.47
C LYS A 50 6.02 -1.17 3.99
N LEU A 51 5.14 -0.62 3.13
CA LEU A 51 5.28 -0.81 1.68
C LEU A 51 6.59 -0.20 1.16
N ASP A 52 6.97 0.99 1.64
CA ASP A 52 8.24 1.63 1.32
C ASP A 52 9.43 0.80 1.79
N ASP A 53 9.40 0.31 3.04
CA ASP A 53 10.40 -0.61 3.60
C ASP A 53 10.61 -1.83 2.70
N LEU A 54 9.54 -2.48 2.24
CA LEU A 54 9.65 -3.63 1.33
C LEU A 54 10.15 -3.24 -0.07
N SER A 55 9.92 -2.00 -0.50
CA SER A 55 10.42 -1.49 -1.78
C SER A 55 11.92 -1.16 -1.78
N GLN A 56 12.54 -0.99 -0.61
CA GLN A 56 13.99 -0.75 -0.53
C GLN A 56 14.81 -2.03 -0.81
N PHE A 57 14.20 -3.21 -0.64
CA PHE A 57 14.81 -4.53 -0.75
C PHE A 57 14.83 -5.05 -2.21
N GLN A 58 14.75 -4.13 -3.18
CA GLN A 58 14.70 -4.41 -4.62
C GLN A 58 16.08 -4.73 -5.24
N TRP A 59 17.14 -4.82 -4.43
CA TRP A 59 18.49 -5.20 -4.88
C TRP A 59 18.67 -6.71 -4.77
N LEU A 60 19.02 -7.39 -5.88
CA LEU A 60 19.67 -8.70 -5.78
C LEU A 60 21.03 -8.47 -5.10
N SER A 61 21.12 -8.75 -3.80
CA SER A 61 22.33 -8.51 -3.04
C SER A 61 23.49 -9.36 -3.58
N SER A 62 24.51 -8.68 -4.11
CA SER A 62 25.85 -9.21 -4.37
C SER A 62 26.71 -9.25 -3.09
N THR A 63 26.18 -8.86 -1.94
CA THR A 63 26.94 -8.60 -0.70
C THR A 63 26.17 -9.08 0.54
N GLY A 64 26.24 -10.38 0.80
CA GLY A 64 26.48 -10.91 2.15
C GLY A 64 25.30 -11.20 3.08
N ASN A 65 24.13 -10.54 2.94
CA ASN A 65 22.96 -10.84 3.78
C ASN A 65 21.72 -11.23 2.93
N PRO A 66 21.32 -12.52 2.91
CA PRO A 66 20.17 -13.00 2.14
C PRO A 66 18.81 -12.51 2.68
N ALA A 67 18.78 -11.94 3.89
CA ALA A 67 17.56 -11.36 4.46
C ALA A 67 17.10 -10.09 3.73
N ASP A 68 18.01 -9.39 3.04
CA ASP A 68 17.75 -8.08 2.44
C ASP A 68 17.44 -8.12 0.93
N ASP A 69 17.09 -9.31 0.42
CA ASP A 69 16.87 -9.57 -1.02
C ASP A 69 15.39 -9.57 -1.40
N PHE A 70 15.08 -9.25 -2.65
CA PHE A 70 13.74 -9.31 -3.20
C PHE A 70 13.11 -10.70 -3.04
N ILE A 71 13.93 -11.76 -3.15
CA ILE A 71 13.48 -13.15 -2.98
C ILE A 71 13.01 -13.42 -1.55
N SER A 72 13.56 -12.74 -0.55
CA SER A 72 13.23 -12.95 0.87
C SER A 72 11.85 -12.39 1.26
N ILE A 73 11.28 -11.51 0.42
CA ILE A 73 9.96 -10.91 0.64
C ILE A 73 8.89 -12.00 0.52
N ALA A 74 8.26 -12.31 1.65
CA ALA A 74 7.20 -13.30 1.80
C ALA A 74 6.15 -12.81 2.81
N THR A 75 5.11 -13.61 3.06
CA THR A 75 4.11 -13.30 4.10
C THR A 75 4.80 -13.14 5.46
N ASN A 76 4.67 -11.95 6.05
CA ASN A 76 5.30 -11.57 7.32
C ASN A 76 6.83 -11.73 7.36
N THR A 77 7.49 -11.74 6.20
CA THR A 77 8.95 -11.84 6.09
C THR A 77 9.50 -10.83 5.07
N GLY A 78 10.71 -10.32 5.33
CA GLY A 78 11.37 -9.30 4.51
C GLY A 78 11.15 -7.87 5.02
N GLY A 79 12.05 -6.98 4.61
CA GLY A 79 12.10 -5.61 5.12
C GLY A 79 12.78 -5.52 6.50
N ALA A 80 13.14 -4.31 6.92
CA ALA A 80 13.71 -4.06 8.24
C ALA A 80 12.65 -4.08 9.35
N LEU A 81 11.39 -3.79 8.99
CA LEU A 81 10.29 -3.70 9.95
C LEU A 81 9.65 -5.07 10.23
N PRO A 82 9.74 -5.62 11.46
CA PRO A 82 9.20 -6.94 11.76
C PRO A 82 7.66 -6.96 11.80
N PRO A 83 7.06 -8.15 11.64
CA PRO A 83 5.63 -8.37 11.85
C PRO A 83 5.28 -8.39 13.34
N GLY A 84 3.99 -8.28 13.64
CA GLY A 84 3.44 -8.39 14.98
C GLY A 84 3.13 -7.05 15.66
N PRO A 85 2.92 -7.06 16.99
CA PRO A 85 2.55 -5.88 17.74
C PRO A 85 3.73 -4.92 17.90
N PHE A 86 3.48 -3.62 17.76
CA PHE A 86 4.45 -2.55 17.98
C PHE A 86 3.75 -1.30 18.52
N SER A 87 4.50 -0.42 19.17
CA SER A 87 3.97 0.84 19.71
C SER A 87 4.38 1.99 18.79
N HIS A 88 3.44 2.87 18.46
CA HIS A 88 3.69 4.06 17.64
C HIS A 88 3.27 5.33 18.41
N PRO A 89 4.18 6.32 18.53
CA PRO A 89 3.86 7.58 19.19
C PRO A 89 2.88 8.39 18.34
N LEU A 90 1.76 8.79 18.95
CA LEU A 90 0.82 9.75 18.37
C LEU A 90 1.13 11.18 18.81
N SER A 91 1.80 11.32 19.95
CA SER A 91 2.31 12.58 20.48
C SER A 91 3.62 12.33 21.25
N SER A 92 4.19 13.38 21.82
CA SER A 92 5.38 13.27 22.68
C SER A 92 5.13 12.49 23.98
N THR A 93 3.87 12.28 24.37
CA THR A 93 3.50 11.68 25.66
C THR A 93 2.62 10.44 25.54
N VAL A 94 2.05 10.17 24.35
CA VAL A 94 1.11 9.07 24.14
C VAL A 94 1.58 8.18 22.99
N SER A 95 1.67 6.88 23.26
CA SER A 95 1.98 5.85 22.28
C SER A 95 0.88 4.79 22.28
N ILE A 96 0.49 4.32 21.10
CA ILE A 96 -0.58 3.35 20.92
C ILE A 96 -0.04 2.08 20.26
N GLY A 97 -0.59 0.94 20.69
CA GLY A 97 -0.29 -0.37 20.11
C GLY A 97 -0.99 -0.57 18.77
N PHE A 98 -0.19 -0.88 17.76
CA PHE A 98 -0.64 -1.35 16.45
C PHE A 98 -0.12 -2.77 16.24
N GLN A 99 -0.74 -3.49 15.32
CA GLN A 99 -0.27 -4.78 14.85
C GLN A 99 -0.05 -4.70 13.34
N ARG A 100 1.14 -5.10 12.90
CA ARG A 100 1.53 -5.11 11.49
C ARG A 100 1.61 -6.54 11.00
N ASN A 101 0.92 -6.82 9.89
CA ASN A 101 1.06 -8.05 9.14
C ASN A 101 1.07 -7.72 7.65
N TRP A 102 1.63 -8.58 6.81
CA TRP A 102 1.51 -8.45 5.36
C TRP A 102 1.53 -9.81 4.68
N GLN A 103 0.91 -9.87 3.51
CA GLN A 103 0.94 -11.01 2.62
C GLN A 103 1.66 -10.62 1.34
N ALA A 104 2.56 -11.46 0.86
CA ALA A 104 3.25 -11.27 -0.41
C ALA A 104 2.92 -12.42 -1.36
N GLN A 105 2.59 -12.08 -2.60
CA GLN A 105 2.24 -13.04 -3.64
C GLN A 105 3.04 -12.77 -4.91
N ASP A 106 3.70 -13.81 -5.40
CA ASP A 106 4.48 -13.74 -6.64
C ASP A 106 3.60 -13.51 -7.86
N ARG A 107 4.07 -12.64 -8.74
CA ARG A 107 3.44 -12.24 -9.99
C ARG A 107 4.43 -12.40 -11.14
N TYR A 108 3.89 -12.88 -12.26
CA TYR A 108 4.61 -13.17 -13.48
C TYR A 108 3.88 -12.47 -14.64
N PHE A 109 4.62 -11.82 -15.51
CA PHE A 109 4.11 -11.18 -16.73
C PHE A 109 4.36 -12.12 -17.90
N VAL A 110 3.29 -12.74 -18.39
CA VAL A 110 3.36 -13.80 -19.41
C VAL A 110 2.44 -13.47 -20.58
N ASP A 111 2.75 -14.09 -21.72
CA ASP A 111 1.87 -14.09 -22.89
C ASP A 111 0.76 -15.12 -22.66
N THR A 112 -0.45 -14.62 -22.48
CA THR A 112 -1.64 -15.48 -22.28
C THR A 112 -2.35 -15.82 -23.58
N THR A 113 -2.06 -15.12 -24.67
CA THR A 113 -2.72 -15.26 -25.98
C THR A 113 -1.92 -16.10 -26.96
N GLY A 114 -0.63 -16.30 -26.71
CA GLY A 114 0.28 -17.10 -27.52
C GLY A 114 0.76 -16.39 -28.78
N ASP A 115 0.70 -15.05 -28.81
CA ASP A 115 1.16 -14.23 -29.95
C ASP A 115 2.66 -13.89 -29.91
N GLY A 116 3.36 -14.35 -28.87
CA GLY A 116 4.78 -14.09 -28.62
C GLY A 116 5.03 -12.78 -27.85
N ILE A 117 3.99 -12.06 -27.42
CA ILE A 117 4.07 -10.81 -26.68
C ILE A 117 3.47 -11.00 -25.30
N THR A 118 4.27 -10.75 -24.26
CA THR A 118 3.77 -10.80 -22.87
C THR A 118 2.76 -9.69 -22.63
N ASP A 119 1.59 -10.02 -22.09
CA ASP A 119 0.47 -9.09 -21.97
C ASP A 119 -0.19 -9.04 -20.59
N THR A 120 -0.08 -10.12 -19.79
CA THR A 120 -0.91 -10.28 -18.58
C THR A 120 -0.10 -10.66 -17.35
N TRP A 121 -0.41 -10.00 -16.23
CA TRP A 121 0.11 -10.36 -14.90
C TRP A 121 -0.70 -11.49 -14.27
N VAL A 122 -0.05 -12.63 -14.05
CA VAL A 122 -0.67 -13.84 -13.49
C VAL A 122 0.03 -14.30 -12.22
N LYS A 123 -0.68 -15.09 -11.40
CA LYS A 123 -0.11 -15.79 -10.25
C LYS A 123 0.54 -17.09 -10.72
N ALA A 124 1.42 -17.66 -9.89
CA ALA A 124 2.05 -18.96 -10.18
C ALA A 124 1.04 -20.07 -10.54
N SER A 125 -0.12 -20.11 -9.86
CA SER A 125 -1.17 -21.10 -10.09
C SER A 125 -1.93 -20.93 -11.41
N GLN A 126 -1.74 -19.82 -12.10
CA GLN A 126 -2.43 -19.45 -13.35
C GLN A 126 -1.50 -19.55 -14.56
N LEU A 127 -0.26 -19.98 -14.37
CA LEU A 127 0.66 -20.18 -15.45
C LEU A 127 0.25 -21.41 -16.28
N SER A 128 0.33 -21.28 -17.60
CA SER A 128 0.07 -22.38 -18.53
C SER A 128 1.17 -23.44 -18.47
N PRO A 129 0.94 -24.70 -18.88
CA PRO A 129 1.94 -25.77 -18.80
C PRO A 129 3.27 -25.47 -19.51
N GLY A 130 3.26 -24.60 -20.53
CA GLY A 130 4.47 -24.13 -21.23
C GLY A 130 5.31 -23.11 -20.45
N HIS A 131 4.77 -22.56 -19.35
CA HIS A 131 5.41 -21.58 -18.48
C HIS A 131 5.33 -22.09 -17.04
N SER A 132 6.30 -22.87 -16.55
CA SER A 132 6.28 -23.30 -15.16
C SER A 132 6.86 -22.23 -14.22
N ALA A 133 6.27 -22.05 -13.03
CA ALA A 133 6.77 -21.11 -12.01
C ALA A 133 8.24 -21.35 -11.62
N HIS A 134 8.73 -22.59 -11.76
CA HIS A 134 10.14 -22.93 -11.53
C HIS A 134 11.08 -22.48 -12.65
N GLN A 135 10.57 -22.16 -13.83
CA GLN A 135 11.37 -21.80 -15.00
C GLN A 135 11.43 -20.28 -15.23
N LEU A 136 10.46 -19.53 -14.70
CA LEU A 136 10.41 -18.07 -14.80
C LEU A 136 10.87 -17.44 -13.48
N PRO A 137 11.83 -16.50 -13.49
CA PRO A 137 12.12 -15.72 -12.30
C PRO A 137 10.90 -14.88 -11.91
N VAL A 138 10.65 -14.73 -10.61
CA VAL A 138 9.59 -13.86 -10.10
C VAL A 138 9.89 -12.42 -10.55
N GLN A 139 8.96 -11.81 -11.29
CA GLN A 139 9.14 -10.48 -11.85
C GLN A 139 8.57 -9.37 -10.95
N ALA A 140 7.55 -9.70 -10.17
CA ALA A 140 7.00 -8.81 -9.16
C ALA A 140 6.36 -9.59 -8.01
N LYS A 141 6.16 -8.92 -6.88
CA LYS A 141 5.38 -9.40 -5.74
C LYS A 141 4.28 -8.40 -5.46
N GLN A 142 3.05 -8.86 -5.44
CA GLN A 142 1.93 -8.09 -4.92
C GLN A 142 1.94 -8.22 -3.40
N VAL A 143 1.95 -7.10 -2.69
CA VAL A 143 1.98 -7.06 -1.24
C VAL A 143 0.73 -6.37 -0.72
N ILE A 144 0.08 -6.99 0.26
CA ILE A 144 -1.02 -6.39 1.01
C ILE A 144 -0.56 -6.27 2.46
N VAL A 145 -0.36 -5.03 2.92
CA VAL A 145 0.01 -4.71 4.31
C VAL A 145 -1.25 -4.40 5.08
N THR A 146 -1.46 -5.10 6.19
CA THR A 146 -2.56 -4.88 7.13
C THR A 146 -2.01 -4.29 8.42
N ILE A 147 -2.51 -3.12 8.80
CA ILE A 147 -2.29 -2.52 10.12
C ILE A 147 -3.59 -2.57 10.90
N SER A 148 -3.58 -3.20 12.07
CA SER A 148 -4.72 -3.26 12.97
C SER A 148 -4.43 -2.62 14.32
N TRP A 149 -5.48 -2.13 14.98
CA TRP A 149 -5.43 -1.55 16.31
C TRP A 149 -6.75 -1.77 17.04
N THR A 150 -6.73 -1.67 18.36
CA THR A 150 -7.92 -1.72 19.19
C THR A 150 -8.33 -0.31 19.56
N ASP A 151 -9.58 0.04 19.28
CA ASP A 151 -10.17 1.33 19.65
C ASP A 151 -10.53 1.38 21.15
N ARG A 152 -10.89 2.57 21.67
CA ARG A 152 -11.32 2.76 23.07
C ARG A 152 -12.52 1.91 23.47
N ASP A 153 -13.39 1.63 22.51
CA ASP A 153 -14.57 0.77 22.71
C ASP A 153 -14.21 -0.74 22.65
N GLY A 154 -12.92 -1.09 22.57
CA GLY A 154 -12.43 -2.49 22.50
C GLY A 154 -12.59 -3.15 21.13
N SER A 155 -13.08 -2.41 20.13
CA SER A 155 -13.29 -2.92 18.78
C SER A 155 -11.98 -2.98 18.00
N LEU A 156 -11.73 -4.11 17.33
CA LEU A 156 -10.60 -4.24 16.40
C LEU A 156 -10.92 -3.46 15.11
N ARG A 157 -10.02 -2.55 14.76
CA ARG A 157 -10.03 -1.80 13.51
C ARG A 157 -8.81 -2.19 12.68
N GLN A 158 -8.93 -2.08 11.37
CA GLN A 158 -7.82 -2.35 10.47
C GLN A 158 -7.86 -1.47 9.22
N VAL A 159 -6.69 -1.32 8.62
CA VAL A 159 -6.46 -0.66 7.33
C VAL A 159 -5.54 -1.55 6.50
N GLU A 160 -5.82 -1.63 5.21
CA GLU A 160 -5.03 -2.40 4.26
C GLU A 160 -4.45 -1.47 3.19
N ALA A 161 -3.14 -1.58 2.95
CA ALA A 161 -2.48 -0.91 1.85
C ALA A 161 -1.91 -1.97 0.90
N GLU A 162 -2.24 -1.84 -0.37
CA GLU A 162 -1.77 -2.74 -1.42
C GLU A 162 -0.69 -2.05 -2.27
N GLY A 163 0.34 -2.80 -2.63
CA GLY A 163 1.40 -2.34 -3.51
C GLY A 163 1.99 -3.47 -4.34
N LEU A 164 2.70 -3.11 -5.41
CA LEU A 164 3.45 -4.05 -6.24
C LEU A 164 4.94 -3.71 -6.12
N VAL A 165 5.73 -4.70 -5.70
CA VAL A 165 7.18 -4.58 -5.52
C VAL A 165 7.85 -5.35 -6.65
N ALA A 166 8.77 -4.73 -7.39
CA ALA A 166 9.54 -5.38 -8.45
C ALA A 166 11.03 -5.10 -8.25
N PRO A 167 11.94 -6.05 -8.54
CA PRO A 167 13.37 -5.83 -8.38
C PRO A 167 13.86 -4.74 -9.35
N LEU A 168 14.77 -3.86 -8.89
CA LEU A 168 15.27 -2.70 -9.64
C LEU A 168 15.99 -3.08 -10.93
N LEU A 169 16.43 -4.34 -11.04
CA LEU A 169 17.08 -4.90 -12.22
C LEU A 169 16.10 -5.21 -13.38
N ALA A 170 14.80 -5.41 -13.13
CA ALA A 170 13.82 -5.69 -14.18
C ALA A 170 13.42 -4.44 -14.98
N VAL A 171 13.31 -3.28 -14.33
CA VAL A 171 12.88 -2.01 -14.96
C VAL A 171 13.97 -1.43 -15.87
N ARG A 172 15.26 -1.64 -15.57
CA ARG A 172 16.36 -1.22 -16.45
C ARG A 172 16.68 -2.25 -17.54
N ALA A 173 16.47 -3.55 -17.31
CA ALA A 173 16.63 -4.57 -18.34
C ALA A 173 15.55 -4.47 -19.44
N ALA A 174 14.30 -4.15 -19.08
CA ALA A 174 13.24 -3.93 -20.07
C ALA A 174 13.49 -2.70 -20.96
N ALA A 175 14.13 -1.64 -20.41
CA ALA A 175 14.55 -0.47 -21.18
C ALA A 175 15.84 -0.70 -22.01
N ALA A 176 16.60 -1.76 -21.72
CA ALA A 176 17.82 -2.14 -22.45
C ALA A 176 17.58 -3.20 -23.53
N LEU A 177 16.42 -3.88 -23.50
CA LEU A 177 16.04 -4.93 -24.46
C LEU A 177 15.11 -4.44 -25.58
N THR A 178 14.74 -3.15 -25.61
CA THR A 178 14.27 -2.50 -26.83
C THR A 178 15.50 -2.05 -27.63
N PRO A 179 15.95 -2.80 -28.65
CA PRO A 179 16.87 -2.20 -29.61
C PRO A 179 16.17 -0.98 -30.20
N TYR A 180 16.77 0.20 -30.02
CA TYR A 180 16.46 1.35 -30.83
C TYR A 180 16.82 0.96 -32.27
N ASN A 181 15.82 0.47 -33.02
CA ASN A 181 15.97 0.19 -34.43
C ASN A 181 15.95 1.54 -35.13
N THR A 182 17.09 2.23 -35.18
CA THR A 182 17.27 3.32 -36.14
C THR A 182 16.92 2.76 -37.51
N PRO A 183 16.01 3.38 -38.27
CA PRO A 183 15.88 3.05 -39.68
C PRO A 183 17.26 3.19 -40.32
N ILE A 184 17.77 2.11 -40.91
CA ILE A 184 18.99 2.15 -41.71
C ILE A 184 18.74 3.20 -42.80
N PRO A 185 19.55 4.27 -42.91
CA PRO A 185 19.43 5.20 -44.01
C PRO A 185 19.67 4.42 -45.30
N VAL A 186 18.65 4.35 -46.16
CA VAL A 186 18.81 3.83 -47.51
C VAL A 186 19.90 4.64 -48.22
N PRO A 187 20.95 4.02 -48.77
CA PRO A 187 21.94 4.77 -49.53
C PRO A 187 21.25 5.42 -50.72
N PHE A 188 21.42 6.74 -50.85
CA PHE A 188 20.95 7.52 -51.98
C PHE A 188 21.58 6.93 -53.25
N SER A 189 20.79 6.27 -54.09
CA SER A 189 21.16 5.89 -55.44
C SER A 189 21.35 7.18 -56.23
N GLY A 190 22.59 7.67 -56.32
CA GLY A 190 22.95 8.79 -57.18
C GLY A 190 22.67 8.42 -58.64
N ASN A 191 21.71 9.11 -59.25
CA ASN A 191 21.51 9.06 -60.70
C ASN A 191 22.81 9.49 -61.38
N ALA A 192 23.34 8.61 -62.23
CA ALA A 192 24.45 8.93 -63.11
C ALA A 192 24.09 10.13 -64.00
N LEU A 193 24.95 11.15 -64.01
CA LEU A 193 24.95 12.21 -65.00
C LEU A 193 25.23 11.61 -66.39
N PRO A 194 24.51 11.99 -67.46
CA PRO A 194 24.88 11.60 -68.81
C PRO A 194 26.16 12.35 -69.21
N GLY A 195 27.14 11.59 -69.70
CA GLY A 195 28.38 12.12 -70.25
C GLY A 195 28.18 12.84 -71.59
N ASN A 196 29.18 13.68 -71.89
CA ASN A 196 29.42 14.48 -73.11
C ASN A 196 28.89 13.90 -74.43
#